data_AF-A0A522PVQ4-F1
#
_entry.id   AF-A0A522PVQ4-F1
#
_cell.length_a   1.000
_cell.length_b   1.000
_cell.length_c   1.000
_cell.angle_alpha   90.00
_cell.angle_beta   90.00
_cell.angle_gamma   90.00
#
_symmetry.space_group_name_H-M   'P 1'
#
loop_
_entity.id
_entity.type
_entity.pdbx_description
1 polymer ?
#
loop_
_entity_poly.entity_id
_entity_poly.type
_entity_poly.pdbx_seq_one_letter_code
_entity_poly.pdbx_strand_id
1 'polypeptide(L)'
;MQHTQLVDQFVHHGNGGRGTYMRADTDVLSSTFPRYYRGSYSLAGRSTPLAVRLRDGSLLVNGARLDWPMNRHQRHVLDALQHPSGAFGVVPFHSIVAAFTGGKVREWNQKPIPSRDLQREVGIVVPSGGERWQEVTEKDKHGRVQTRQVHTLGDSVIRVHDRYYLSAVDPTGRWGNGMYFLAELLTDRAPQSLAEAFTALKPKIVQEAEARGAYVKRQGEWFAIPTNFLTSELMRDVERGVAVYRERHVLGRDGHHQLEEAVIYRGGPRKGEVFARGVLTHVKSEHQDLDLGFRWHQMVHNIVGAAYTLSGGGAMANFD
;
A
#
# COMPACT_ATOMS: atom_id res chain seq x y z
N MET A 1 -14.00 -17.57 28.36
CA MET A 1 -13.12 -16.38 28.45
C MET A 1 -13.75 -15.25 27.67
N GLN A 2 -13.64 -13.99 28.15
CA GLN A 2 -14.04 -12.85 27.34
C GLN A 2 -13.11 -12.71 26.12
N HIS A 3 -13.60 -12.14 25.02
CA HIS A 3 -12.80 -12.02 23.79
C HIS A 3 -11.55 -11.15 23.99
N THR A 4 -11.64 -10.08 24.77
CA THR A 4 -10.50 -9.21 25.11
C THR A 4 -9.43 -9.96 25.90
N GLN A 5 -9.81 -10.69 26.94
CA GLN A 5 -8.90 -11.53 27.71
C GLN A 5 -8.18 -12.58 26.85
N LEU A 6 -8.88 -13.18 25.88
CA LEU A 6 -8.27 -14.14 24.94
C LEU A 6 -7.26 -13.46 24.02
N VAL A 7 -7.59 -12.27 23.52
CA VAL A 7 -6.68 -11.48 22.70
C VAL A 7 -5.42 -11.12 23.49
N ASP A 8 -5.57 -10.59 24.71
CA ASP A 8 -4.44 -10.21 25.56
C ASP A 8 -3.54 -11.41 25.87
N GLN A 9 -4.14 -12.57 26.18
CA GLN A 9 -3.41 -13.81 26.39
C GLN A 9 -2.63 -14.26 25.17
N PHE A 10 -3.26 -14.19 23.99
CA PHE A 10 -2.56 -14.54 22.76
C PHE A 10 -1.45 -13.54 22.45
N VAL A 11 -1.73 -12.24 22.46
CA VAL A 11 -0.81 -11.17 22.05
C VAL A 11 0.38 -11.08 23.01
N HIS A 12 0.12 -10.94 24.31
CA HIS A 12 1.17 -10.66 25.30
C HIS A 12 1.81 -11.91 25.91
N HIS A 13 1.07 -13.01 26.00
CA HIS A 13 1.53 -14.21 26.71
C HIS A 13 1.77 -15.42 25.81
N GLY A 14 1.37 -15.36 24.53
CA GLY A 14 1.49 -16.51 23.62
C GLY A 14 0.59 -17.70 24.00
N ASN A 15 -0.41 -17.46 24.84
CA ASN A 15 -1.28 -18.51 25.35
C ASN A 15 -2.51 -18.70 24.46
N GLY A 16 -2.87 -19.97 24.24
CA GLY A 16 -4.09 -20.34 23.54
C GLY A 16 -5.34 -20.25 24.43
N GLY A 17 -6.51 -20.39 23.82
CA GLY A 17 -7.78 -20.37 24.54
C GLY A 17 -8.99 -20.36 23.61
N ARG A 18 -10.19 -20.33 24.21
CA ARG A 18 -11.46 -20.29 23.47
C ARG A 18 -12.42 -19.28 24.08
N GLY A 19 -12.98 -18.45 23.20
CA GLY A 19 -14.15 -17.61 23.45
C GLY A 19 -15.31 -18.04 22.57
N THR A 20 -16.46 -17.37 22.70
CA THR A 20 -17.69 -17.75 21.99
C THR A 20 -17.53 -17.76 20.45
N TYR A 21 -16.74 -16.84 19.91
CA TYR A 21 -16.53 -16.65 18.46
C TYR A 21 -15.06 -16.48 18.10
N MET A 22 -14.15 -16.77 19.04
CA MET A 22 -12.72 -16.63 18.86
C MET A 22 -12.01 -17.86 19.39
N ARG A 23 -10.95 -18.26 18.71
CA ARG A 23 -10.08 -19.34 19.12
C ARG A 23 -8.64 -18.88 18.96
N ALA A 24 -7.84 -19.14 19.98
CA ALA A 24 -6.39 -19.03 19.91
C ALA A 24 -5.79 -20.41 20.15
N ASP A 25 -4.83 -20.81 19.33
CA ASP A 25 -3.80 -21.74 19.77
C ASP A 25 -2.48 -20.97 19.98
N THR A 26 -1.36 -21.67 20.06
CA THR A 26 -0.05 -21.04 20.26
C THR A 26 0.39 -20.18 19.08
N ASP A 27 -0.11 -20.48 17.88
CA ASP A 27 0.38 -19.92 16.62
C ASP A 27 -0.63 -18.99 15.95
N VAL A 28 -1.92 -19.23 16.11
CA VAL A 28 -2.98 -18.54 15.38
C VAL A 28 -4.10 -18.10 16.30
N LEU A 29 -4.46 -16.83 16.19
CA LEU A 29 -5.70 -16.27 16.69
C LEU A 29 -6.68 -16.12 15.54
N SER A 30 -7.86 -16.72 15.64
CA SER A 30 -8.90 -16.64 14.63
C SER A 30 -10.27 -16.25 15.20
N SER A 31 -11.07 -15.62 14.36
CA SER A 31 -12.48 -15.33 14.62
C SER A 31 -13.35 -16.21 13.74
N THR A 32 -14.50 -16.64 14.24
CA THR A 32 -15.45 -17.48 13.50
C THR A 32 -16.82 -16.82 13.47
N PHE A 33 -17.45 -16.82 12.29
CA PHE A 33 -18.82 -16.36 12.13
C PHE A 33 -19.81 -17.27 12.86
N PRO A 34 -20.79 -16.69 13.59
CA PRO A 34 -21.86 -17.48 14.20
C PRO A 34 -22.63 -18.27 13.14
N ARG A 35 -22.97 -19.54 13.44
CA ARG A 35 -23.71 -20.41 12.50
C ARG A 35 -25.13 -19.93 12.17
N TYR A 36 -25.74 -19.15 13.05
CA TYR A 36 -27.13 -18.68 12.92
C TYR A 36 -27.21 -17.15 12.80
N TYR A 37 -26.31 -16.55 12.03
CA TYR A 37 -26.34 -15.11 11.80
C TYR A 37 -27.44 -14.74 10.80
N ARG A 38 -28.43 -13.96 11.24
CA ARG A 38 -29.53 -13.46 10.39
C ARG A 38 -28.96 -12.56 9.29
N GLY A 39 -29.06 -12.99 8.04
CA GLY A 39 -28.82 -12.13 6.87
C GLY A 39 -27.65 -12.53 5.96
N SER A 40 -26.82 -13.51 6.32
CA SER A 40 -25.76 -14.00 5.43
C SER A 40 -25.42 -15.47 5.67
N TYR A 41 -26.19 -16.38 5.06
CA TYR A 41 -25.94 -17.83 5.13
C TYR A 41 -24.59 -18.23 4.54
N SER A 42 -24.02 -17.43 3.63
CA SER A 42 -22.74 -17.72 2.96
C SER A 42 -21.51 -17.57 3.86
N LEU A 43 -21.63 -16.89 5.01
CA LEU A 43 -20.51 -16.66 5.93
C LEU A 43 -20.59 -17.53 7.19
N ALA A 44 -21.70 -18.23 7.42
CA ALA A 44 -21.93 -19.02 8.63
C ALA A 44 -20.82 -20.07 8.87
N GLY A 45 -20.21 -20.04 10.05
CA GLY A 45 -19.13 -20.98 10.43
C GLY A 45 -17.78 -20.73 9.76
N ARG A 46 -17.64 -19.71 8.91
CA ARG A 46 -16.37 -19.32 8.30
C ARG A 46 -15.44 -18.74 9.36
N SER A 47 -14.20 -19.22 9.37
CA SER A 47 -13.15 -18.73 10.25
C SER A 47 -12.16 -17.87 9.47
N THR A 48 -11.79 -16.73 10.04
CA THR A 48 -10.78 -15.82 9.48
C THR A 48 -9.68 -15.64 10.52
N PRO A 49 -8.40 -15.85 10.15
CA PRO A 49 -7.29 -15.54 11.04
C PRO A 49 -7.21 -14.02 11.26
N LEU A 50 -7.03 -13.64 12.53
CA LEU A 50 -6.83 -12.27 12.97
C LEU A 50 -5.34 -11.96 13.17
N ALA A 51 -4.59 -12.93 13.71
CA ALA A 51 -3.16 -12.80 13.93
C ALA A 51 -2.47 -14.17 13.88
N VAL A 52 -1.20 -14.18 13.46
CA VAL A 52 -0.33 -15.35 13.42
C VAL A 52 0.99 -14.99 14.09
N ARG A 53 1.44 -15.85 15.01
CA ARG A 53 2.77 -15.76 15.62
C ARG A 53 3.79 -16.39 14.68
N LEU A 54 4.76 -15.59 14.25
CA LEU A 54 5.85 -16.02 13.39
C LEU A 54 6.93 -16.75 14.20
N ARG A 55 7.88 -17.38 13.50
CA ARG A 55 8.90 -18.24 14.11
C ARG A 55 9.79 -17.53 15.13
N ASP A 56 10.03 -16.24 14.94
CA ASP A 56 10.79 -15.38 15.85
C ASP A 56 9.96 -14.83 17.02
N GLY A 57 8.69 -15.24 17.14
CA GLY A 57 7.75 -14.76 18.14
C GLY A 57 7.03 -13.46 17.78
N SER A 58 7.39 -12.80 16.67
CA SER A 58 6.70 -11.61 16.19
C SER A 58 5.28 -11.91 15.71
N LEU A 59 4.43 -10.88 15.63
CA LEU A 59 3.01 -11.04 15.28
C LEU A 59 2.70 -10.46 13.89
N LEU A 60 2.26 -11.32 12.97
CA LEU A 60 1.64 -10.90 11.71
C LEU A 60 0.13 -10.78 11.91
N VAL A 61 -0.40 -9.57 11.75
CA VAL A 61 -1.78 -9.23 12.09
C VAL A 61 -2.56 -8.88 10.82
N ASN A 62 -3.76 -9.41 10.69
CA ASN A 62 -4.58 -9.21 9.52
C ASN A 62 -5.17 -7.79 9.50
N GLY A 63 -4.69 -6.96 8.59
CA GLY A 63 -5.15 -5.58 8.37
C GLY A 63 -6.35 -5.44 7.42
N ALA A 64 -6.93 -6.53 6.94
CA ALA A 64 -8.06 -6.47 6.01
C ALA A 64 -9.31 -5.89 6.68
N ARG A 65 -10.15 -5.18 5.93
CA ARG A 65 -11.48 -4.81 6.42
C ARG A 65 -12.33 -6.07 6.58
N LEU A 66 -12.69 -6.38 7.82
CA LEU A 66 -13.53 -7.53 8.13
C LEU A 66 -14.99 -7.11 8.35
N ASP A 67 -15.89 -8.08 8.22
CA ASP A 67 -17.30 -7.93 8.54
C ASP A 67 -17.55 -8.15 10.04
N TRP A 68 -18.70 -7.69 10.54
CA TRP A 68 -19.14 -7.99 11.90
C TRP A 68 -19.43 -9.50 12.05
N PRO A 69 -19.03 -10.16 13.16
CA PRO A 69 -18.41 -9.60 14.38
C PRO A 69 -16.88 -9.52 14.32
N MET A 70 -16.24 -10.04 13.28
CA MET A 70 -14.78 -10.16 13.19
C MET A 70 -14.08 -8.80 13.23
N ASN A 71 -14.72 -7.75 12.70
CA ASN A 71 -14.21 -6.38 12.79
C ASN A 71 -14.12 -5.83 14.22
N ARG A 72 -14.90 -6.37 15.16
CA ARG A 72 -14.81 -6.01 16.58
C ARG A 72 -13.66 -6.75 17.24
N HIS A 73 -13.49 -8.03 16.91
CA HIS A 73 -12.37 -8.82 17.40
C HIS A 73 -11.03 -8.29 16.87
N GLN A 74 -10.97 -7.87 15.61
CA GLN A 74 -9.81 -7.20 15.01
C GLN A 74 -9.46 -5.92 15.76
N ARG A 75 -10.45 -5.08 16.09
CA ARG A 75 -10.22 -3.89 16.93
C ARG A 75 -9.58 -4.24 18.27
N HIS A 76 -10.08 -5.27 18.97
CA HIS A 76 -9.44 -5.70 20.21
C HIS A 76 -7.97 -6.13 20.00
N VAL A 77 -7.65 -6.79 18.89
CA VAL A 77 -6.26 -7.15 18.54
C VAL A 77 -5.42 -5.90 18.32
N LEU A 78 -5.92 -4.92 17.56
CA LEU A 78 -5.21 -3.66 17.29
C LEU A 78 -5.02 -2.83 18.57
N ASP A 79 -6.01 -2.78 19.44
CA ASP A 79 -5.94 -2.12 20.75
C ASP A 79 -4.85 -2.77 21.62
N ALA A 80 -4.78 -4.10 21.69
CA ALA A 80 -3.75 -4.83 22.43
C ALA A 80 -2.33 -4.56 21.89
N LEU A 81 -2.19 -4.30 20.59
CA LEU A 81 -0.91 -3.97 19.96
C LEU A 81 -0.44 -2.53 20.23
N GLN A 82 -1.23 -1.68 20.89
CA GLN A 82 -0.76 -0.37 21.35
C GLN A 82 0.34 -0.49 22.42
N HIS A 83 0.38 -1.61 23.15
CA HIS A 83 1.39 -1.92 24.16
C HIS A 83 2.01 -3.30 23.90
N PRO A 84 2.62 -3.52 22.73
CA PRO A 84 2.99 -4.85 22.28
C PRO A 84 4.17 -5.39 23.09
N SER A 85 4.18 -6.71 23.36
CA SER A 85 5.32 -7.36 24.02
C SER A 85 6.47 -7.70 23.06
N GLY A 86 6.31 -7.41 21.76
CA GLY A 86 7.29 -7.73 20.72
C GLY A 86 6.98 -7.06 19.38
N ALA A 87 7.79 -7.38 18.37
CA ALA A 87 7.61 -6.88 17.01
C ALA A 87 6.30 -7.39 16.38
N PHE A 88 5.65 -6.54 15.60
CA PHE A 88 4.45 -6.91 14.85
C PHE A 88 4.39 -6.16 13.52
N GLY A 89 3.60 -6.68 12.59
CA GLY A 89 3.30 -6.07 11.30
C GLY A 89 1.82 -6.25 11.00
N VAL A 90 1.17 -5.19 10.52
CA VAL A 90 -0.26 -5.25 10.18
C VAL A 90 -0.39 -5.22 8.67
N VAL A 91 -0.80 -6.35 8.09
CA VAL A 91 -0.87 -6.55 6.65
C VAL A 91 -2.16 -7.29 6.33
N PRO A 92 -2.97 -6.85 5.36
CA PRO A 92 -4.11 -7.63 4.90
C PRO A 92 -3.65 -9.00 4.42
N PHE A 93 -4.25 -10.07 4.95
CA PHE A 93 -3.81 -11.43 4.61
C PHE A 93 -4.05 -11.79 3.14
N HIS A 94 -4.97 -11.10 2.48
CA HIS A 94 -5.14 -11.14 1.03
C HIS A 94 -3.87 -10.68 0.28
N SER A 95 -3.24 -9.60 0.74
CA SER A 95 -1.98 -9.09 0.18
C SER A 95 -0.82 -10.05 0.46
N ILE A 96 -0.79 -10.72 1.62
CA ILE A 96 0.18 -11.79 1.90
C ILE A 96 0.01 -12.95 0.91
N VAL A 97 -1.21 -13.40 0.64
CA VAL A 97 -1.47 -14.49 -0.33
C VAL A 97 -1.04 -14.08 -1.74
N ALA A 98 -1.31 -12.83 -2.12
CA ALA A 98 -0.84 -12.29 -3.38
C ALA A 98 0.68 -12.32 -3.48
N ALA A 99 1.40 -11.80 -2.48
CA ALA A 99 2.86 -11.84 -2.43
C ALA A 99 3.40 -13.28 -2.45
N PHE A 100 2.85 -14.17 -1.61
CA PHE A 100 3.28 -15.57 -1.47
C PHE A 100 3.09 -16.38 -2.76
N THR A 101 2.10 -16.02 -3.58
CA THR A 101 1.79 -16.74 -4.83
C THR A 101 2.30 -16.04 -6.08
N GLY A 102 3.03 -14.92 -5.94
CA GLY A 102 3.43 -14.09 -7.07
C GLY A 102 2.24 -13.56 -7.87
N GLY A 103 1.19 -13.14 -7.17
CA GLY A 103 -0.03 -12.56 -7.74
C GLY A 103 -1.05 -13.55 -8.32
N LYS A 104 -0.73 -14.86 -8.38
CA LYS A 104 -1.62 -15.89 -8.95
C LYS A 104 -2.93 -16.05 -8.20
N VAL A 105 -2.92 -15.84 -6.89
CA VAL A 105 -4.11 -15.85 -6.03
C VAL A 105 -4.08 -14.59 -5.17
N ARG A 106 -5.22 -13.90 -5.07
CA ARG A 106 -5.30 -12.63 -4.33
C ARG A 106 -6.16 -12.71 -3.08
N GLU A 107 -6.94 -13.78 -2.96
CA GLU A 107 -7.85 -13.96 -1.85
C GLU A 107 -7.37 -15.08 -0.95
N TRP A 108 -7.28 -14.76 0.35
CA TRP A 108 -6.98 -15.73 1.40
C TRP A 108 -7.94 -16.92 1.35
N ASN A 109 -9.19 -16.68 1.00
CA ASN A 109 -10.22 -17.72 1.00
C ASN A 109 -10.04 -18.74 -0.12
N GLN A 110 -9.36 -18.37 -1.21
CA GLN A 110 -9.09 -19.26 -2.33
C GLN A 110 -7.87 -20.13 -2.06
N LYS A 111 -6.86 -19.60 -1.36
CA LYS A 111 -5.65 -20.34 -0.99
C LYS A 111 -5.12 -19.89 0.38
N PRO A 112 -5.74 -20.36 1.49
CA PRO A 112 -5.24 -20.08 2.84
C PRO A 112 -3.82 -20.61 2.99
N ILE A 113 -2.94 -19.84 3.63
CA ILE A 113 -1.56 -20.26 3.88
C ILE A 113 -1.52 -20.93 5.26
N PRO A 114 -1.06 -22.18 5.39
CA PRO A 114 -0.88 -22.82 6.69
C PRO A 114 0.05 -21.99 7.59
N SER A 115 -0.23 -21.93 8.90
CA SER A 115 0.58 -21.17 9.86
C SER A 115 2.06 -21.58 9.84
N ARG A 116 2.35 -22.87 9.72
CA ARG A 116 3.73 -23.40 9.57
C ARG A 116 4.48 -22.83 8.37
N ASP A 117 3.76 -22.52 7.28
CA ASP A 117 4.35 -21.98 6.06
C ASP A 117 4.55 -20.47 6.22
N LEU A 118 3.61 -19.76 6.86
CA LEU A 118 3.81 -18.37 7.26
C LEU A 118 5.01 -18.22 8.21
N GLN A 119 5.15 -19.08 9.21
CA GLN A 119 6.27 -19.06 10.16
C GLN A 119 7.63 -19.30 9.49
N ARG A 120 7.67 -20.07 8.39
CA ARG A 120 8.90 -20.34 7.65
C ARG A 120 9.24 -19.23 6.66
N GLU A 121 8.24 -18.79 5.91
CA GLU A 121 8.44 -17.97 4.72
C GLU A 121 8.21 -16.48 4.95
N VAL A 122 7.50 -16.10 6.02
CA VAL A 122 7.18 -14.71 6.33
C VAL A 122 7.98 -14.23 7.53
N GLY A 123 8.48 -13.00 7.45
CA GLY A 123 9.18 -12.34 8.55
C GLY A 123 8.87 -10.85 8.60
N ILE A 124 8.96 -10.26 9.78
CA ILE A 124 8.85 -8.81 9.96
C ILE A 124 10.27 -8.24 9.99
N VAL A 125 10.59 -7.40 9.01
CA VAL A 125 11.93 -6.82 8.83
C VAL A 125 12.01 -5.45 9.48
N VAL A 126 11.02 -4.61 9.20
CA VAL A 126 10.82 -3.33 9.89
C VAL A 126 9.45 -3.41 10.57
N PRO A 127 9.39 -3.47 11.91
CA PRO A 127 8.13 -3.62 12.62
C PRO A 127 7.26 -2.38 12.50
N SER A 128 5.96 -2.59 12.66
CA SER A 128 4.99 -1.51 12.73
C SER A 128 5.16 -0.71 14.01
N GLY A 129 5.02 0.60 13.88
CA GLY A 129 4.99 1.53 15.00
C GLY A 129 3.62 1.64 15.71
N GLY A 130 2.63 0.83 15.32
CA GLY A 130 1.25 0.91 15.80
C GLY A 130 0.33 1.76 14.93
N GLU A 131 -0.94 1.82 15.32
CA GLU A 131 -1.91 2.74 14.71
C GLU A 131 -1.51 4.18 15.04
N ARG A 132 -1.34 5.00 14.00
CA ARG A 132 -0.98 6.41 14.16
C ARG A 132 -1.82 7.26 13.24
N TRP A 133 -2.30 8.37 13.78
CA TRP A 133 -2.78 9.48 12.97
C TRP A 133 -1.58 10.34 12.63
N GLN A 134 -1.24 10.38 11.34
CA GLN A 134 -0.21 11.25 10.82
C GLN A 134 -0.85 12.52 10.30
N GLU A 135 -0.35 13.65 10.79
CA GLU A 135 -0.68 14.93 10.20
C GLU A 135 0.04 15.07 8.86
N VAL A 136 -0.74 15.20 7.78
CA VAL A 136 -0.25 15.44 6.43
C VAL A 136 -0.63 16.86 6.04
N THR A 137 0.39 17.65 5.73
CA THR A 137 0.25 19.02 5.28
C THR A 137 0.35 19.05 3.76
N GLU A 138 -0.69 19.53 3.09
CA GLU A 138 -0.76 19.68 1.64
C GLU A 138 -1.00 21.14 1.28
N LYS A 139 -0.36 21.63 0.22
CA LYS A 139 -0.70 22.94 -0.36
C LYS A 139 -1.69 22.73 -1.49
N ASP A 140 -2.84 23.40 -1.42
CA ASP A 140 -3.83 23.36 -2.49
C ASP A 140 -3.39 24.21 -3.70
N LYS A 141 -4.22 24.17 -4.76
CA LYS A 141 -4.02 24.93 -6.00
C LYS A 141 -3.91 26.45 -5.85
N HIS A 142 -4.33 26.99 -4.71
CA HIS A 142 -4.24 28.41 -4.37
C HIS A 142 -3.08 28.70 -3.39
N GLY A 143 -2.22 27.70 -3.14
CA GLY A 143 -1.11 27.80 -2.19
C GLY A 143 -1.53 27.77 -0.73
N ARG A 144 -2.80 27.50 -0.43
CA ARG A 144 -3.30 27.42 0.94
C ARG A 144 -2.85 26.10 1.54
N VAL A 145 -2.28 26.18 2.73
CA VAL A 145 -1.87 25.01 3.49
C VAL A 145 -3.12 24.39 4.11
N GLN A 146 -3.41 23.16 3.73
CA GLN A 146 -4.43 22.31 4.36
C GLN A 146 -3.73 21.21 5.14
N THR A 147 -4.27 20.95 6.31
CA THR A 147 -3.78 19.91 7.19
C THR A 147 -4.87 18.86 7.34
N ARG A 148 -4.53 17.60 7.14
CA ARG A 148 -5.44 16.48 7.37
C ARG A 148 -4.74 15.38 8.12
N GLN A 149 -5.53 14.62 8.87
CA GLN A 149 -5.05 13.45 9.60
C GLN A 149 -5.25 12.21 8.72
N VAL A 150 -4.18 11.50 8.42
CA VAL A 150 -4.19 10.23 7.70
C VAL A 150 -3.94 9.11 8.70
N HIS A 151 -4.85 8.13 8.73
CA HIS A 151 -4.67 6.95 9.56
C HIS A 151 -3.68 6.00 8.90
N THR A 152 -2.52 5.84 9.51
CA THR A 152 -1.52 4.84 9.10
C THR A 152 -1.74 3.59 9.93
N LEU A 153 -2.04 2.49 9.25
CA LEU A 153 -2.17 1.17 9.85
C LEU A 153 -1.17 0.25 9.17
N GLY A 154 -0.19 -0.23 9.94
CA GLY A 154 0.67 -1.30 9.47
C GLY A 154 1.85 -0.88 8.60
N ASP A 155 2.31 0.37 8.71
CA ASP A 155 3.58 0.82 8.15
C ASP A 155 4.70 -0.11 8.63
N SER A 156 5.07 -1.04 7.76
CA SER A 156 6.02 -2.10 8.08
C SER A 156 6.66 -2.64 6.82
N VAL A 157 7.84 -3.24 6.98
CA VAL A 157 8.46 -4.01 5.91
C VAL A 157 8.38 -5.48 6.30
N ILE A 158 7.77 -6.27 5.43
CA ILE A 158 7.69 -7.72 5.58
C ILE A 158 8.58 -8.41 4.56
N ARG A 159 9.14 -9.55 4.94
CA ARG A 159 9.74 -10.51 4.03
C ARG A 159 8.69 -11.57 3.72
N VAL A 160 8.53 -11.92 2.45
CA VAL A 160 7.77 -13.10 2.00
C VAL A 160 8.66 -13.87 1.04
N HIS A 161 9.02 -15.10 1.42
CA HIS A 161 10.10 -15.86 0.79
C HIS A 161 11.43 -15.09 0.85
N ASP A 162 12.04 -14.81 -0.30
CA ASP A 162 13.30 -14.09 -0.49
C ASP A 162 13.09 -12.61 -0.84
N ARG A 163 11.84 -12.12 -0.84
CA ARG A 163 11.48 -10.77 -1.29
C ARG A 163 10.99 -9.89 -0.14
N TYR A 164 11.20 -8.60 -0.28
CA TYR A 164 10.78 -7.58 0.69
C TYR A 164 9.60 -6.78 0.15
N TYR A 165 8.65 -6.47 1.03
CA TYR A 165 7.46 -5.70 0.69
C TYR A 165 7.23 -4.60 1.71
N LEU A 166 6.95 -3.39 1.22
CA LEU A 166 6.47 -2.27 2.01
C LEU A 166 4.95 -2.34 2.10
N SER A 167 4.45 -2.53 3.31
CA SER A 167 3.03 -2.39 3.67
C SER A 167 2.84 -0.98 4.22
N ALA A 168 2.05 -0.14 3.56
CA ALA A 168 1.85 1.24 3.97
C ALA A 168 0.55 1.83 3.41
N VAL A 169 0.25 3.07 3.82
CA VAL A 169 -0.91 3.83 3.34
C VAL A 169 -0.45 4.97 2.44
N ASP A 170 -1.00 5.04 1.23
CA ASP A 170 -0.88 6.19 0.35
C ASP A 170 -1.80 7.31 0.85
N PRO A 171 -1.26 8.44 1.32
CA PRO A 171 -2.10 9.52 1.82
C PRO A 171 -3.04 10.05 0.74
N THR A 172 -2.68 9.97 -0.54
CA THR A 172 -3.49 10.50 -1.65
C THR A 172 -4.78 9.71 -1.90
N GLY A 173 -5.07 8.64 -1.17
CA GLY A 173 -6.35 7.94 -1.25
C GLY A 173 -7.56 8.87 -1.01
N ARG A 174 -8.62 8.70 -1.80
CA ARG A 174 -9.80 9.59 -1.80
C ARG A 174 -10.55 9.64 -0.48
N TRP A 175 -10.58 8.55 0.29
CA TRP A 175 -11.50 8.37 1.42
C TRP A 175 -11.00 8.93 2.77
N GLY A 176 -10.21 10.01 2.77
CA GLY A 176 -9.73 10.71 3.97
C GLY A 176 -8.65 9.98 4.78
N ASN A 177 -8.74 8.65 4.85
CA ASN A 177 -7.84 7.78 5.61
C ASN A 177 -6.66 7.24 4.78
N GLY A 178 -6.45 7.77 3.57
CA GLY A 178 -5.51 7.24 2.60
C GLY A 178 -5.93 5.90 2.00
N MET A 179 -5.05 5.30 1.20
CA MET A 179 -5.27 4.04 0.49
C MET A 179 -4.13 3.05 0.78
N TYR A 180 -4.46 1.89 1.34
CA TYR A 180 -3.48 0.85 1.59
C TYR A 180 -2.84 0.32 0.30
N PHE A 181 -1.53 0.09 0.36
CA PHE A 181 -0.80 -0.70 -0.64
C PHE A 181 0.22 -1.64 0.02
N LEU A 182 0.51 -2.73 -0.67
CA LEU A 182 1.66 -3.62 -0.44
C LEU A 182 2.51 -3.61 -1.71
N ALA A 183 3.72 -3.07 -1.65
CA ALA A 183 4.61 -2.97 -2.82
C ALA A 183 5.90 -3.77 -2.59
N GLU A 184 6.26 -4.60 -3.57
CA GLU A 184 7.54 -5.29 -3.62
C GLU A 184 8.68 -4.29 -3.83
N LEU A 185 9.70 -4.40 -2.99
CA LEU A 185 10.91 -3.60 -3.06
C LEU A 185 11.94 -4.34 -3.91
N LEU A 186 12.37 -3.72 -5.01
CA LEU A 186 13.44 -4.26 -5.87
C LEU A 186 14.81 -3.98 -5.22
N THR A 187 15.11 -4.75 -4.18
CA THR A 187 16.36 -4.64 -3.40
C THR A 187 16.86 -6.03 -3.01
N ASP A 188 18.18 -6.21 -3.09
CA ASP A 188 18.85 -7.44 -2.66
C ASP A 188 19.08 -7.48 -1.14
N ARG A 189 18.83 -6.35 -0.45
CA ARG A 189 19.05 -6.22 1.00
C ARG A 189 17.79 -5.78 1.73
N ALA A 190 17.63 -6.30 2.94
CA ALA A 190 16.60 -5.88 3.88
C ALA A 190 16.72 -4.38 4.20
N PRO A 191 15.66 -3.58 3.97
CA PRO A 191 15.62 -2.21 4.44
C PRO A 191 15.73 -2.15 5.97
N GLN A 192 16.49 -1.18 6.49
CA GLN A 192 16.69 -0.99 7.92
C GLN A 192 15.64 -0.04 8.53
N SER A 193 14.85 0.64 7.70
CA SER A 193 13.81 1.56 8.13
C SER A 193 12.70 1.72 7.09
N LEU A 194 11.57 2.29 7.49
CA LEU A 194 10.49 2.68 6.58
C LEU A 194 10.96 3.73 5.56
N ALA A 195 11.78 4.70 6.00
CA ALA A 195 12.31 5.73 5.12
C ALA A 195 13.17 5.12 4.00
N GLU A 196 14.00 4.13 4.33
CA GLU A 196 14.78 3.38 3.34
C GLU A 196 13.87 2.59 2.39
N ALA A 197 12.82 1.94 2.90
CA ALA A 197 11.85 1.21 2.07
C ALA A 197 11.10 2.13 1.09
N PHE A 198 10.66 3.30 1.55
CA PHE A 198 10.07 4.32 0.67
C PHE A 198 11.07 4.86 -0.35
N THR A 199 12.35 4.95 0.01
CA THR A 199 13.42 5.38 -0.89
C THR A 199 13.68 4.34 -1.99
N ALA A 200 13.61 3.05 -1.64
CA ALA A 200 13.75 1.95 -2.60
C ALA A 200 12.67 1.95 -3.69
N LEU A 201 11.49 2.55 -3.43
CA LEU A 201 10.44 2.75 -4.43
C LEU A 201 10.73 3.88 -5.42
N LYS A 202 11.67 4.77 -5.12
CA LYS A 202 11.94 5.97 -5.91
C LYS A 202 12.97 5.67 -7.01
N PRO A 203 12.66 5.94 -8.28
CA PRO A 203 13.65 5.94 -9.34
C PRO A 203 14.80 6.91 -9.05
N LYS A 204 15.99 6.60 -9.58
CA LYS A 204 17.19 7.43 -9.38
C LYS A 204 16.94 8.92 -9.69
N ILE A 205 16.24 9.22 -10.77
CA ILE A 205 15.90 10.60 -11.16
C ILE A 205 15.03 11.33 -10.13
N VAL A 206 14.14 10.62 -9.43
CA VAL A 206 13.32 11.16 -8.34
C VAL A 206 14.19 11.46 -7.13
N GLN A 207 15.05 10.52 -6.73
CA GLN A 207 15.97 10.69 -5.60
C GLN A 207 16.92 11.88 -5.84
N GLU A 208 17.50 11.97 -7.04
CA GLU A 208 18.38 13.07 -7.43
C GLU A 208 17.63 14.42 -7.44
N ALA A 209 16.36 14.45 -7.84
CA ALA A 209 15.56 15.67 -7.80
C ALA A 209 15.29 16.14 -6.37
N GLU A 210 14.88 15.24 -5.48
CA GLU A 210 14.68 15.54 -4.06
C GLU A 210 15.97 15.98 -3.38
N ALA A 211 17.10 15.32 -3.69
CA ALA A 211 18.42 15.71 -3.17
C ALA A 211 18.85 17.13 -3.58
N ARG A 212 18.35 17.63 -4.72
CA ARG A 212 18.52 19.03 -5.16
C ARG A 212 17.49 20.00 -4.55
N GLY A 213 16.65 19.53 -3.62
CA GLY A 213 15.60 20.33 -2.98
C GLY A 213 14.34 20.51 -3.83
N ALA A 214 14.16 19.73 -4.90
CA ALA A 214 12.93 19.80 -5.69
C ALA A 214 11.74 19.24 -4.89
N TYR A 215 10.63 19.97 -4.91
CA TYR A 215 9.36 19.47 -4.35
C TYR A 215 8.70 18.51 -5.34
N VAL A 216 9.01 17.22 -5.22
CA VAL A 216 8.41 16.17 -6.04
C VAL A 216 7.02 15.82 -5.50
N LYS A 217 6.01 15.89 -6.36
CA LYS A 217 4.64 15.47 -6.00
C LYS A 217 4.47 13.97 -6.32
N ARG A 218 3.59 13.27 -5.60
CA ARG A 218 3.30 11.85 -5.82
C ARG A 218 1.79 11.59 -5.77
N GLN A 219 1.29 10.70 -6.63
CA GLN A 219 -0.04 10.08 -6.56
C GLN A 219 0.10 8.62 -6.97
N GLY A 220 -0.23 7.68 -6.07
CA GLY A 220 -0.09 6.25 -6.35
C GLY A 220 1.34 5.88 -6.76
N GLU A 221 1.47 5.24 -7.92
CA GLU A 221 2.73 4.81 -8.51
C GLU A 221 3.48 5.92 -9.28
N TRP A 222 2.92 7.13 -9.38
CA TRP A 222 3.50 8.21 -10.17
C TRP A 222 4.12 9.32 -9.33
N PHE A 223 5.30 9.75 -9.76
CA PHE A 223 6.00 10.95 -9.30
C PHE A 223 5.94 12.05 -10.37
N ALA A 224 5.72 13.29 -9.94
CA ALA A 224 5.76 14.47 -10.80
C ALA A 224 6.91 15.37 -10.34
N ILE A 225 8.00 15.36 -11.10
CA ILE A 225 9.21 16.14 -10.84
C ILE A 225 9.07 17.50 -11.51
N PRO A 226 9.11 18.64 -10.80
CA PRO A 226 9.00 19.95 -11.44
C PRO A 226 10.16 20.21 -12.40
N THR A 227 9.87 20.82 -13.55
CA THR A 227 10.87 21.15 -14.57
C THR A 227 10.91 22.65 -14.86
N ASN A 228 11.95 23.09 -15.55
CA ASN A 228 12.08 24.46 -16.06
C ASN A 228 11.72 24.58 -17.55
N PHE A 229 11.17 23.54 -18.17
CA PHE A 229 10.79 23.58 -19.57
C PHE A 229 9.66 24.59 -19.80
N LEU A 230 9.88 25.48 -20.77
CA LEU A 230 8.86 26.36 -21.28
C LEU A 230 7.93 25.59 -22.21
N THR A 231 6.66 26.00 -22.26
CA THR A 231 5.69 25.45 -23.22
C THR A 231 6.21 25.56 -24.65
N SER A 232 6.84 26.69 -25.01
CA SER A 232 7.41 26.89 -26.34
C SER A 232 8.56 25.94 -26.67
N GLU A 233 9.32 25.47 -25.68
CA GLU A 233 10.36 24.45 -25.88
C GLU A 233 9.75 23.09 -26.20
N LEU A 234 8.77 22.66 -25.39
CA LEU A 234 8.10 21.38 -25.61
C LEU A 234 7.27 21.37 -26.91
N MET A 235 6.58 22.46 -27.23
CA MET A 235 5.79 22.56 -28.47
C MET A 235 6.66 22.57 -29.72
N ARG A 236 7.87 23.15 -29.68
CA ARG A 236 8.83 23.08 -30.79
C ARG A 236 9.23 21.64 -31.08
N ASP A 237 9.37 20.81 -30.06
CA ASP A 237 9.67 19.38 -30.21
C ASP A 237 8.46 18.59 -30.74
N VAL A 238 7.24 19.04 -30.44
CA VAL A 238 6.02 18.52 -31.07
C VAL A 238 5.95 18.88 -32.56
N GLU A 239 6.23 20.14 -32.92
CA GLU A 239 6.28 20.62 -34.31
C GLU A 239 7.34 19.88 -35.15
N ARG A 240 8.48 19.55 -34.54
CA ARG A 240 9.54 18.74 -35.14
C ARG A 240 9.20 17.25 -35.27
N GLY A 241 8.08 16.80 -34.72
CA GLY A 241 7.65 15.41 -34.76
C GLY A 241 8.43 14.46 -33.84
N VAL A 242 9.26 14.97 -32.92
CA VAL A 242 9.99 14.13 -31.95
C VAL A 242 9.16 13.84 -30.70
N ALA A 243 8.14 14.67 -30.44
CA ALA A 243 7.17 14.51 -29.36
C ALA A 243 5.73 14.65 -29.88
N VAL A 244 4.76 14.29 -29.05
CA VAL A 244 3.32 14.43 -29.34
C VAL A 244 2.63 15.10 -28.15
N TYR A 245 1.83 16.12 -28.42
CA TYR A 245 0.93 16.72 -27.44
C TYR A 245 -0.38 15.93 -27.34
N ARG A 246 -0.90 15.78 -26.13
CA ARG A 246 -2.16 15.11 -25.84
C ARG A 246 -2.88 15.81 -24.70
N GLU A 247 -4.18 15.99 -24.84
CA GLU A 247 -5.08 16.31 -23.75
C GLU A 247 -5.71 15.02 -23.21
N ARG A 248 -6.02 14.99 -21.91
CA ARG A 248 -6.68 13.86 -21.23
C ARG A 248 -5.97 12.54 -21.46
N HIS A 249 -4.64 12.56 -21.42
CA HIS A 249 -3.81 11.38 -21.69
C HIS A 249 -3.81 10.43 -20.50
N VAL A 250 -4.14 9.17 -20.72
CA VAL A 250 -4.06 8.14 -19.67
C VAL A 250 -2.68 7.48 -19.69
N LEU A 251 -2.01 7.51 -18.54
CA LEU A 251 -0.71 6.92 -18.27
C LEU A 251 -0.78 5.40 -18.06
N GLY A 252 0.30 4.74 -18.46
CA GLY A 252 0.51 3.31 -18.26
C GLY A 252 -0.36 2.41 -19.14
N ARG A 253 -0.01 1.13 -19.19
CA ARG A 253 -0.78 0.10 -19.91
C ARG A 253 -2.09 -0.22 -19.18
N ASP A 254 -2.04 -0.21 -17.85
CA ASP A 254 -3.20 -0.50 -17.00
C ASP A 254 -4.22 0.65 -16.99
N GLY A 255 -3.79 1.86 -17.37
CA GLY A 255 -4.68 2.93 -17.80
C GLY A 255 -5.54 3.52 -16.68
N HIS A 256 -4.93 3.91 -15.56
CA HIS A 256 -5.68 4.36 -14.37
C HIS A 256 -5.39 5.79 -13.93
N HIS A 257 -4.38 6.44 -14.50
CA HIS A 257 -3.97 7.80 -14.17
C HIS A 257 -4.09 8.70 -15.41
N GLN A 258 -4.97 9.69 -15.40
CA GLN A 258 -5.22 10.61 -16.51
C GLN A 258 -4.59 11.97 -16.24
N LEU A 259 -3.78 12.43 -17.19
CA LEU A 259 -3.18 13.76 -17.24
C LEU A 259 -4.07 14.71 -18.03
N GLU A 260 -4.30 15.91 -17.51
CA GLU A 260 -5.02 16.97 -18.22
C GLU A 260 -4.29 17.37 -19.51
N GLU A 261 -3.01 17.73 -19.42
CA GLU A 261 -2.15 18.02 -20.56
C GLU A 261 -0.85 17.20 -20.48
N ALA A 262 -0.43 16.65 -21.61
CA ALA A 262 0.79 15.85 -21.71
C ALA A 262 1.57 16.11 -23.00
N VAL A 263 2.91 16.12 -22.90
CA VAL A 263 3.85 16.04 -24.02
C VAL A 263 4.65 14.75 -23.87
N ILE A 264 4.60 13.90 -24.89
CA ILE A 264 5.16 12.55 -24.87
C ILE A 264 6.23 12.43 -25.94
N TYR A 265 7.47 12.19 -25.54
CA TYR A 265 8.57 12.02 -26.49
C TYR A 265 8.55 10.63 -27.13
N ARG A 266 8.45 10.60 -28.47
CA ARG A 266 8.39 9.36 -29.27
C ARG A 266 9.73 9.00 -29.94
N GLY A 267 10.64 9.96 -30.05
CA GLY A 267 11.97 9.77 -30.62
C GLY A 267 13.04 10.65 -29.97
N GLY A 268 14.28 10.47 -30.41
CA GLY A 268 15.44 11.21 -29.91
C GLY A 268 15.91 10.77 -28.51
N PRO A 269 16.84 11.54 -27.89
CA PRO A 269 17.44 11.20 -26.60
C PRO A 269 16.45 11.09 -25.43
N ARG A 270 15.28 11.72 -25.56
CA ARG A 270 14.23 11.80 -24.54
C ARG A 270 13.10 10.80 -24.76
N LYS A 271 13.25 9.87 -25.70
CA LYS A 271 12.20 8.89 -26.04
C LYS A 271 11.70 8.20 -24.77
N GLY A 272 10.38 8.22 -24.58
CA GLY A 272 9.71 7.64 -23.42
C GLY A 272 9.47 8.62 -22.27
N GLU A 273 10.10 9.80 -22.27
CA GLU A 273 9.79 10.84 -21.28
C GLU A 273 8.39 11.43 -21.51
N VAL A 274 7.67 11.66 -20.42
CA VAL A 274 6.36 12.31 -20.40
C VAL A 274 6.43 13.56 -19.53
N PHE A 275 6.00 14.68 -20.10
CA PHE A 275 5.84 15.95 -19.39
C PHE A 275 4.36 16.23 -19.24
N ALA A 276 3.93 16.67 -18.06
CA ALA A 276 2.54 16.98 -17.78
C ALA A 276 2.35 18.27 -16.99
N ARG A 277 1.18 18.87 -17.12
CA ARG A 277 0.70 20.00 -16.30
C ARG A 277 -0.83 19.95 -16.18
N GLY A 278 -1.40 20.84 -15.39
CA GLY A 278 -2.82 20.82 -15.04
C GLY A 278 -3.07 19.82 -13.91
N VAL A 279 -4.06 18.95 -14.07
CA VAL A 279 -4.45 17.97 -13.04
C VAL A 279 -4.08 16.53 -13.44
N LEU A 280 -3.57 15.76 -12.48
CA LEU A 280 -3.47 14.30 -12.56
C LEU A 280 -4.63 13.68 -11.77
N THR A 281 -5.49 12.94 -12.46
CA THR A 281 -6.70 12.31 -11.91
C THR A 281 -6.62 10.79 -12.00
N HIS A 282 -7.02 10.09 -10.94
CA HIS A 282 -7.24 8.65 -11.04
C HIS A 282 -8.60 8.35 -11.66
N VAL A 283 -8.65 7.56 -12.74
CA VAL A 283 -9.86 7.30 -13.55
C VAL A 283 -10.98 6.65 -12.73
N LYS A 284 -10.62 5.73 -11.81
CA LYS A 284 -11.56 5.09 -10.88
C LYS A 284 -11.83 5.90 -9.60
N SER A 285 -11.26 7.10 -9.52
CA SER A 285 -11.30 7.97 -8.34
C SER A 285 -10.84 7.29 -7.05
N GLU A 286 -9.80 6.47 -7.15
CA GLU A 286 -9.15 5.81 -6.01
C GLU A 286 -8.29 6.81 -5.23
N HIS A 287 -7.68 7.75 -5.95
CA HIS A 287 -6.90 8.85 -5.40
C HIS A 287 -7.63 10.19 -5.53
N GLN A 288 -7.22 11.13 -4.67
CA GLN A 288 -7.53 12.55 -4.82
C GLN A 288 -6.77 13.10 -6.03
N ASP A 289 -7.39 14.06 -6.71
CA ASP A 289 -6.76 14.76 -7.81
C ASP A 289 -5.50 15.47 -7.34
N LEU A 290 -4.40 15.27 -8.07
CA LEU A 290 -3.13 15.92 -7.81
C LEU A 290 -3.01 17.10 -8.76
N ASP A 291 -3.09 18.31 -8.21
CA ASP A 291 -2.84 19.52 -8.98
C ASP A 291 -1.34 19.68 -9.26
N LEU A 292 -0.96 19.69 -10.53
CA LEU A 292 0.40 19.98 -11.01
C LEU A 292 0.56 21.48 -11.29
N GLY A 293 -0.51 22.24 -11.48
CA GLY A 293 -0.51 23.65 -11.82
C GLY A 293 -0.04 23.91 -13.26
N PHE A 294 0.37 25.15 -13.54
CA PHE A 294 0.76 25.58 -14.89
C PHE A 294 2.17 25.14 -15.32
N ARG A 295 3.03 24.77 -14.36
CA ARG A 295 4.41 24.35 -14.63
C ARG A 295 4.44 22.91 -15.14
N TRP A 296 5.30 22.65 -16.13
CA TRP A 296 5.55 21.29 -16.62
C TRP A 296 6.32 20.46 -15.60
N HIS A 297 5.82 19.25 -15.35
CA HIS A 297 6.45 18.24 -14.52
C HIS A 297 6.85 17.03 -15.36
N GLN A 298 8.01 16.43 -15.11
CA GLN A 298 8.36 15.14 -15.66
C GLN A 298 7.62 14.06 -14.85
N MET A 299 6.81 13.26 -15.54
CA MET A 299 6.10 12.14 -14.95
C MET A 299 7.00 10.92 -14.94
N VAL A 300 7.21 10.35 -13.76
CA VAL A 300 8.10 9.20 -13.57
C VAL A 300 7.33 8.14 -12.77
N HIS A 301 7.27 6.93 -13.29
CA HIS A 301 6.69 5.79 -12.59
C HIS A 301 7.66 5.28 -11.52
N ASN A 302 7.13 4.79 -10.39
CA ASN A 302 7.93 4.21 -9.32
C ASN A 302 8.68 2.93 -9.77
N ILE A 303 9.64 2.51 -8.95
CA ILE A 303 10.33 1.22 -9.11
C ILE A 303 9.67 0.23 -8.15
N VAL A 304 8.76 -0.59 -8.66
CA VAL A 304 8.14 -1.71 -7.92
C VAL A 304 8.28 -2.98 -8.74
N GLY A 305 8.39 -4.13 -8.06
CA GLY A 305 8.19 -5.43 -8.67
C GLY A 305 6.69 -5.67 -8.86
N ALA A 306 6.05 -6.31 -7.88
CA ALA A 306 4.59 -6.39 -7.78
C ALA A 306 3.99 -5.36 -6.79
N ALA A 307 2.75 -4.93 -7.03
CA ALA A 307 1.98 -4.09 -6.10
C ALA A 307 0.56 -4.66 -5.89
N TYR A 308 0.08 -4.63 -4.65
CA TYR A 308 -1.21 -5.19 -4.25
C TYR A 308 -1.99 -4.20 -3.38
N THR A 309 -3.26 -3.98 -3.71
CA THR A 309 -4.17 -3.07 -2.97
C THR A 309 -5.25 -3.85 -2.22
N LEU A 310 -5.85 -3.22 -1.20
CA LEU A 310 -6.88 -3.83 -0.34
C LEU A 310 -8.16 -4.26 -1.07
N SER A 311 -8.45 -3.71 -2.25
CA SER A 311 -9.68 -3.97 -3.02
C SER A 311 -9.64 -5.28 -3.83
N GLY A 312 -8.61 -6.13 -3.67
CA GLY A 312 -8.49 -7.39 -4.41
C GLY A 312 -8.19 -7.22 -5.91
N GLY A 313 -8.20 -5.98 -6.41
CA GLY A 313 -7.86 -5.61 -7.76
C GLY A 313 -6.46 -5.01 -7.85
N GLY A 314 -5.41 -5.75 -7.49
CA GLY A 314 -4.05 -5.32 -7.86
C GLY A 314 -3.93 -5.23 -9.38
N ALA A 315 -3.41 -4.13 -9.92
CA ALA A 315 -2.85 -4.16 -11.26
C ALA A 315 -1.67 -5.13 -11.25
N MET A 316 -1.62 -6.10 -12.17
CA MET A 316 -0.37 -6.79 -12.42
C MET A 316 0.51 -5.78 -13.14
N ALA A 317 1.62 -5.37 -12.53
CA ALA A 317 2.71 -4.74 -13.28
C ALA A 317 3.26 -5.81 -14.24
N ASN A 318 2.61 -5.95 -15.40
CA ASN A 318 3.11 -6.75 -16.50
C ASN A 318 4.00 -5.83 -17.33
N PHE A 319 5.31 -5.97 -17.11
CA PHE A 319 6.33 -5.37 -17.94
C PHE A 319 6.35 -6.05 -19.31
N ASP A 320 6.18 -5.26 -20.37
CA ASP A 320 6.79 -5.50 -21.69
C ASP A 320 7.59 -4.24 -22.06
#